data_AF-G3LQI6-F1
#
_entry.id   AF-G3LQI6-F1
#
_cell.length_a   1.000
_cell.length_b   1.000
_cell.length_c   1.000
_cell.angle_alpha   90.00
_cell.angle_beta   90.00
_cell.angle_gamma   90.00
#
_symmetry.space_group_name_H-M   'P 1'
#
loop_
_entity.id
_entity.type
_entity.pdbx_description
1 polymer ?
#
loop_
_entity_poly.entity_id
_entity_poly.type
_entity_poly.pdbx_seq_one_letter_code
_entity_poly.pdbx_strand_id
1 'polypeptide(L)'
;LSNGYKTCVITPFGDQFKKMRKVVMTELVCPARHRWLHQKRSEENDHLTAWVYNMVKNSGSVDFRFMTRHYCGNAIKKLMFGTRTFSKNTAPDGAPTVEDVEHMEAMFEALGFTFAFCISDYLPMLTGLDLNGHEKIMRDSSAIMDKYHDPIIDERIKMWREGKRTQIEDF
;
A
#
# COMPACT_ATOMS: atom_id res chain seq x y z
N LEU A 1 8.29 0.76 15.54
CA LEU A 1 8.13 1.19 14.12
C LEU A 1 7.04 0.37 13.44
N SER A 2 7.11 -0.97 13.43
CA SER A 2 6.12 -1.81 12.73
C SER A 2 4.86 -2.20 13.54
N ASN A 3 4.62 -1.60 14.71
CA ASN A 3 3.48 -1.93 15.59
C ASN A 3 3.25 -3.44 15.84
N GLY A 4 4.32 -4.24 15.84
CA GLY A 4 4.27 -5.70 16.05
C GLY A 4 4.18 -6.53 14.77
N TYR A 5 3.98 -5.89 13.60
CA TYR A 5 4.03 -6.56 12.31
C TYR A 5 5.44 -6.98 11.93
N LYS A 6 5.53 -8.11 11.20
CA LYS A 6 6.76 -8.61 10.58
C LYS A 6 6.71 -8.32 9.08
N THR A 7 7.85 -8.06 8.46
CA THR A 7 7.95 -7.66 7.05
C THR A 7 8.70 -8.69 6.22
N CYS A 8 8.36 -8.82 4.94
CA CYS A 8 9.06 -9.73 4.02
C CYS A 8 10.33 -9.09 3.39
N VAL A 9 10.58 -7.80 3.61
CA VAL A 9 11.63 -7.04 2.90
C VAL A 9 12.91 -6.90 3.72
N ILE A 10 12.82 -6.34 4.92
CA ILE A 10 13.98 -6.00 5.78
C ILE A 10 14.18 -6.97 6.96
N THR A 11 13.39 -8.05 7.03
CA THR A 11 13.56 -9.06 8.10
C THR A 11 14.81 -9.90 7.84
N PRO A 12 15.66 -10.15 8.86
CA PRO A 12 16.83 -11.00 8.73
C PRO A 12 16.50 -12.37 8.15
N PHE A 13 17.44 -12.92 7.38
CA PHE A 13 17.26 -14.25 6.80
C PHE A 13 17.07 -15.32 7.89
N GLY A 14 16.03 -16.13 7.75
CA GLY A 14 15.65 -17.16 8.70
C GLY A 14 14.35 -17.84 8.30
N ASP A 15 13.84 -18.73 9.14
CA ASP A 15 12.63 -19.53 8.81
C ASP A 15 11.40 -18.65 8.62
N GLN A 16 11.26 -17.59 9.42
CA GLN A 16 10.19 -16.62 9.26
C GLN A 16 10.26 -15.90 7.90
N PHE A 17 11.45 -15.41 7.52
CA PHE A 17 11.66 -14.77 6.22
C PHE A 17 11.33 -15.72 5.07
N LYS A 18 11.84 -16.96 5.11
CA LYS A 18 11.56 -17.99 4.10
C LYS A 18 10.07 -18.28 4.00
N LYS A 19 9.37 -18.40 5.13
CA LYS A 19 7.92 -18.65 5.19
C LYS A 19 7.14 -17.52 4.53
N MET A 20 7.41 -16.27 4.90
CA MET A 20 6.73 -15.10 4.31
C MET A 20 7.01 -14.97 2.83
N ARG A 21 8.28 -15.11 2.42
CA ARG A 21 8.69 -15.06 1.01
C ARG A 21 8.00 -16.14 0.19
N LYS A 22 7.85 -17.35 0.73
CA LYS A 22 7.11 -18.43 0.07
C LYS A 22 5.66 -18.02 -0.18
N VAL A 23 4.95 -17.55 0.84
CA VAL A 23 3.55 -17.10 0.71
C VAL A 23 3.42 -15.99 -0.33
N VAL A 24 4.27 -14.97 -0.29
CA VAL A 24 4.25 -13.88 -1.27
C VAL A 24 4.44 -14.41 -2.70
N MET A 25 5.41 -15.30 -2.91
CA MET A 25 5.73 -15.80 -4.25
C MET A 25 4.70 -16.80 -4.78
N THR A 26 4.06 -17.60 -3.92
CA THR A 26 3.11 -18.63 -4.35
C THR A 26 1.67 -18.15 -4.38
N GLU A 27 1.27 -17.25 -3.47
CA GLU A 27 -0.12 -16.84 -3.30
C GLU A 27 -0.43 -15.46 -3.88
N LEU A 28 0.52 -14.52 -3.80
CA LEU A 28 0.33 -13.13 -4.24
C LEU A 28 0.91 -12.91 -5.64
N VAL A 29 2.22 -13.06 -5.81
CA VAL A 29 2.94 -12.68 -7.04
C VAL A 29 3.13 -13.89 -7.96
N CYS A 30 2.10 -14.73 -8.09
CA CYS A 30 2.16 -15.92 -8.94
C CYS A 30 1.36 -15.72 -10.25
N PRO A 31 1.75 -16.39 -11.36
CA PRO A 31 1.08 -16.22 -12.65
C PRO A 31 -0.42 -16.54 -12.63
N ALA A 32 -0.82 -17.57 -11.87
CA ALA A 32 -2.23 -17.96 -11.74
C ALA A 32 -3.05 -16.84 -11.09
N ARG A 33 -2.53 -16.25 -10.01
CA ARG A 33 -3.17 -15.15 -9.31
C ARG A 33 -3.19 -13.86 -10.14
N HIS A 34 -2.11 -13.57 -10.86
CA HIS A 34 -2.09 -12.47 -11.82
C HIS A 34 -3.16 -12.62 -12.91
N ARG A 35 -3.37 -13.82 -13.46
CA ARG A 35 -4.44 -14.07 -14.44
C ARG A 35 -5.83 -13.89 -13.82
N TRP A 36 -6.05 -14.46 -12.64
CA TRP A 36 -7.33 -14.35 -11.94
C TRP A 36 -7.72 -12.89 -11.64
N LEU A 37 -6.76 -12.06 -11.22
CA LEU A 37 -6.98 -10.63 -10.95
C LEU A 37 -6.84 -9.72 -12.18
N HIS A 38 -6.79 -10.28 -13.40
CA HIS A 38 -6.59 -9.48 -14.61
C HIS A 38 -7.69 -8.44 -14.79
N GLN A 39 -8.95 -8.83 -14.61
CA GLN A 39 -10.09 -7.93 -14.76
C GLN A 39 -9.99 -6.72 -13.82
N LYS A 40 -9.65 -6.95 -12.54
CA LYS A 40 -9.46 -5.87 -11.56
C LYS A 40 -8.37 -4.88 -11.97
N ARG A 41 -7.29 -5.33 -12.60
CA ARG A 41 -6.26 -4.42 -13.14
C ARG A 41 -6.73 -3.66 -14.37
N SER A 42 -7.51 -4.31 -15.23
CA SER A 42 -8.11 -3.65 -16.41
C SER A 42 -9.02 -2.50 -15.97
N GLU A 43 -9.86 -2.71 -14.95
CA GLU A 43 -10.72 -1.66 -14.38
C GLU A 43 -9.90 -0.44 -13.92
N GLU A 44 -8.77 -0.64 -13.25
CA GLU A 44 -7.90 0.48 -12.83
C GLU A 44 -7.21 1.18 -14.01
N ASN A 45 -6.95 0.48 -15.12
CA ASN A 45 -6.43 1.09 -16.35
C ASN A 45 -7.49 1.98 -17.02
N ASP A 46 -8.74 1.53 -17.03
CA ASP A 46 -9.86 2.29 -17.57
C ASP A 46 -10.08 3.56 -16.73
N HIS A 47 -10.03 3.44 -15.39
CA HIS A 47 -10.06 4.59 -14.48
C HIS A 47 -8.91 5.58 -14.71
N LEU A 48 -7.68 5.09 -14.88
CA LEU A 48 -6.53 5.95 -15.19
C LEU A 48 -6.77 6.72 -16.49
N THR A 49 -7.24 6.03 -17.54
CA THR A 49 -7.48 6.64 -18.85
C THR A 49 -8.54 7.72 -18.77
N ALA A 50 -9.66 7.45 -18.08
CA ALA A 50 -10.72 8.43 -17.85
C ALA A 50 -10.22 9.64 -17.04
N TRP A 51 -9.44 9.41 -15.98
CA TRP A 51 -8.90 10.47 -15.15
C TRP A 51 -7.90 11.37 -15.90
N VAL A 52 -6.99 10.76 -16.69
CA VAL A 52 -6.07 11.49 -17.58
C VAL A 52 -6.83 12.36 -18.58
N TYR A 53 -7.84 11.79 -19.22
CA TYR A 53 -8.66 12.52 -20.19
C TYR A 53 -9.33 13.73 -19.54
N ASN A 54 -9.91 13.56 -18.36
CA ASN A 54 -10.54 14.65 -17.61
C ASN A 54 -9.54 15.72 -17.18
N MET A 55 -8.33 15.34 -16.74
CA MET A 55 -7.28 16.28 -16.40
C MET A 55 -6.83 17.09 -17.62
N VAL A 56 -6.57 16.45 -18.75
CA VAL A 56 -6.16 17.16 -19.99
C VAL A 56 -7.28 18.08 -20.51
N LYS A 57 -8.54 17.66 -20.37
CA LYS A 57 -9.70 18.47 -20.79
C LYS A 57 -9.90 19.71 -19.92
N ASN A 58 -9.70 19.57 -18.61
CA ASN A 58 -10.02 20.61 -17.62
C ASN A 58 -8.79 21.42 -17.17
N SER A 59 -7.57 20.98 -17.48
CA SER A 59 -6.31 21.59 -17.05
C SER A 59 -5.31 21.60 -18.21
N GLY A 60 -4.50 22.66 -18.30
CA GLY A 60 -3.46 22.78 -19.34
C GLY A 60 -2.19 21.96 -19.08
N SER A 61 -2.06 21.36 -17.89
CA SER A 61 -0.88 20.58 -17.48
C SER A 61 -1.26 19.45 -16.53
N VAL A 62 -0.57 18.31 -16.65
CA VAL A 62 -0.79 17.11 -15.80
C VAL A 62 0.47 16.82 -15.00
N ASP A 63 0.35 16.72 -13.66
CA ASP A 63 1.42 16.17 -12.83
C ASP A 63 1.47 14.65 -12.98
N PHE A 64 2.34 14.20 -13.89
CA PHE A 64 2.51 12.77 -14.19
C PHE A 64 3.02 11.97 -12.99
N ARG A 65 3.81 12.59 -12.10
CA ARG A 65 4.32 11.92 -10.89
C ARG A 65 3.16 11.67 -9.93
N PHE A 66 2.36 12.69 -9.63
CA PHE A 66 1.18 12.55 -8.78
C PHE A 66 0.26 11.45 -9.34
N MET A 67 -0.09 11.56 -10.62
CA MET A 67 -0.96 10.61 -11.30
C MET A 67 -0.45 9.16 -11.24
N THR A 68 0.81 8.93 -11.61
CA THR A 68 1.37 7.57 -11.68
C THR A 68 1.47 6.92 -10.30
N ARG A 69 1.84 7.71 -9.27
CA ARG A 69 1.88 7.23 -7.88
C ARG A 69 0.50 6.73 -7.45
N HIS A 70 -0.52 7.53 -7.69
CA HIS A 70 -1.90 7.17 -7.33
C HIS A 70 -2.43 5.98 -8.13
N TYR A 71 -2.12 5.86 -9.42
CA TYR A 71 -2.46 4.68 -10.20
C TYR A 71 -1.84 3.40 -9.62
N CYS A 72 -0.53 3.42 -9.33
CA CYS A 72 0.14 2.25 -8.73
C CYS A 72 -0.47 1.88 -7.38
N GLY A 73 -0.73 2.88 -6.53
CA GLY A 73 -1.41 2.68 -5.25
C GLY A 73 -2.80 2.09 -5.39
N ASN A 74 -3.62 2.64 -6.31
CA ASN A 74 -4.97 2.18 -6.57
C ASN A 74 -4.99 0.75 -7.11
N ALA A 75 -4.09 0.40 -8.04
CA ALA A 75 -3.94 -0.96 -8.51
C ALA A 75 -3.60 -1.91 -7.35
N ILE A 76 -2.64 -1.55 -6.48
CA ILE A 76 -2.28 -2.40 -5.32
C ILE A 76 -3.47 -2.52 -4.36
N LYS A 77 -4.14 -1.43 -3.99
CA LYS A 77 -5.33 -1.45 -3.11
C LYS A 77 -6.46 -2.29 -3.70
N LYS A 78 -6.74 -2.17 -4.99
CA LYS A 78 -7.79 -2.94 -5.67
C LYS A 78 -7.49 -4.44 -5.64
N LEU A 79 -6.21 -4.81 -5.77
CA LEU A 79 -5.79 -6.20 -5.74
C LEU A 79 -5.73 -6.78 -4.33
N MET A 80 -5.23 -6.02 -3.35
CA MET A 80 -5.07 -6.46 -1.95
C MET A 80 -6.38 -6.37 -1.16
N PHE A 81 -7.07 -5.24 -1.28
CA PHE A 81 -8.23 -4.90 -0.47
C PHE A 81 -9.55 -4.91 -1.23
N GLY A 82 -9.53 -5.21 -2.54
CA GLY A 82 -10.74 -5.22 -3.35
C GLY A 82 -11.34 -3.82 -3.58
N THR A 83 -10.74 -2.77 -3.02
CA THR A 83 -11.23 -1.39 -3.09
C THR A 83 -10.20 -0.49 -3.79
N ARG A 84 -10.70 0.51 -4.51
CA ARG A 84 -9.87 1.55 -5.14
C ARG A 84 -9.52 2.67 -4.15
N THR A 85 -10.47 3.03 -3.30
CA THR A 85 -10.34 4.14 -2.35
C THR A 85 -10.64 3.69 -0.93
N PHE A 86 -10.10 4.40 0.05
CA PHE A 86 -10.48 4.24 1.46
C PHE A 86 -11.70 5.07 1.84
N SER A 87 -12.10 6.05 1.01
CA SER A 87 -13.27 6.87 1.27
C SER A 87 -14.55 6.22 0.77
N LYS A 88 -15.67 6.54 1.41
CA LYS A 88 -17.01 6.22 0.88
C LYS A 88 -17.44 7.18 -0.22
N ASN A 89 -16.85 8.37 -0.25
CA ASN A 89 -17.19 9.43 -1.19
C ASN A 89 -16.08 9.55 -2.23
N THR A 90 -16.33 9.06 -3.43
CA THR A 90 -15.40 9.19 -4.55
C THR A 90 -15.74 10.39 -5.41
N ALA A 91 -14.71 11.09 -5.87
CA ALA A 91 -14.90 12.16 -6.83
C ALA A 91 -15.40 11.58 -8.17
N PRO A 92 -16.39 12.22 -8.82
CA PRO A 92 -16.97 11.72 -10.07
C PRO A 92 -15.98 11.77 -11.24
N ASP A 93 -14.92 12.58 -11.13
CA ASP A 93 -13.85 12.73 -12.13
C ASP A 93 -12.75 11.65 -12.02
N GLY A 94 -12.84 10.77 -11.01
CA GLY A 94 -11.88 9.71 -10.75
C GLY A 94 -10.64 10.15 -9.96
N ALA A 95 -10.59 11.39 -9.47
CA ALA A 95 -9.48 11.90 -8.69
C ALA A 95 -9.30 11.13 -7.34
N PRO A 96 -8.07 11.07 -6.81
CA PRO A 96 -7.81 10.55 -5.47
C PRO A 96 -8.61 11.33 -4.41
N THR A 97 -9.12 10.62 -3.41
CA THR A 97 -9.74 11.28 -2.24
C THR A 97 -8.67 11.79 -1.28
N VAL A 98 -9.08 12.58 -0.29
CA VAL A 98 -8.15 13.09 0.76
C VAL A 98 -7.44 11.93 1.46
N GLU A 99 -8.18 10.86 1.76
CA GLU A 99 -7.65 9.64 2.38
C GLU A 99 -6.69 8.90 1.46
N ASP A 100 -6.97 8.87 0.14
CA ASP A 100 -6.05 8.28 -0.82
C ASP A 100 -4.75 9.08 -0.94
N VAL A 101 -4.80 10.41 -0.82
CA VAL A 101 -3.63 11.29 -0.79
C VAL A 101 -2.83 11.07 0.50
N GLU A 102 -3.47 11.13 1.66
CA GLU A 102 -2.82 10.89 2.97
C GLU A 102 -2.11 9.53 3.00
N HIS A 103 -2.79 8.48 2.51
CA HIS A 103 -2.23 7.13 2.41
C HIS A 103 -1.02 7.05 1.46
N MET A 104 -1.12 7.64 0.27
CA MET A 104 -0.06 7.59 -0.73
C MET A 104 1.16 8.42 -0.33
N GLU A 105 0.96 9.57 0.33
CA GLU A 105 2.04 10.38 0.87
C GLU A 105 2.80 9.61 1.95
N ALA A 106 2.10 9.01 2.92
CA ALA A 106 2.71 8.18 3.95
C ALA A 106 3.49 6.99 3.36
N MET A 107 2.93 6.31 2.36
CA MET A 107 3.62 5.20 1.69
C MET A 107 4.92 5.64 1.01
N PHE A 108 4.89 6.75 0.26
CA PHE A 108 6.08 7.24 -0.44
C PHE A 108 7.11 7.87 0.51
N GLU A 109 6.66 8.47 1.61
CA GLU A 109 7.53 8.96 2.68
C GLU A 109 8.29 7.79 3.31
N ALA A 110 7.60 6.75 3.77
CA ALA A 110 8.23 5.53 4.29
C ALA A 110 9.20 4.88 3.29
N LEU A 111 8.82 4.82 2.00
CA LEU A 111 9.68 4.28 0.95
C LEU A 111 10.98 5.10 0.79
N GLY A 112 10.89 6.43 0.89
CA GLY A 112 12.05 7.33 0.82
C GLY A 112 13.12 7.04 1.87
N PHE A 113 12.73 6.52 3.04
CA PHE A 113 13.65 6.20 4.14
C PHE A 113 14.17 4.76 4.13
N THR A 114 13.77 3.90 3.18
CA THR A 114 14.22 2.50 3.13
C THR A 114 15.74 2.35 2.94
N PHE A 115 16.38 3.32 2.28
CA PHE A 115 17.83 3.34 2.04
C PHE A 115 18.46 4.70 2.42
N ALA A 116 17.77 5.48 3.24
CA ALA A 116 18.31 6.75 3.70
C ALA A 116 19.46 6.52 4.68
N PHE A 117 20.52 7.33 4.58
CA PHE A 117 21.65 7.24 5.50
C PHE A 117 21.20 7.55 6.93
N CYS A 118 21.37 6.60 7.85
CA CYS A 118 21.07 6.78 9.27
C CYS A 118 22.34 6.52 10.09
N ILE A 119 22.73 7.46 10.95
CA ILE A 119 23.98 7.32 11.71
C ILE A 119 23.90 6.17 12.74
N SER A 120 22.70 5.90 13.26
CA SER A 120 22.47 4.81 14.21
C SER A 120 22.62 3.42 13.59
N ASP A 121 22.55 3.29 12.26
CA ASP A 121 22.83 2.02 11.57
C ASP A 121 24.31 1.63 11.68
N TYR A 122 25.21 2.62 11.82
CA TYR A 122 26.65 2.42 11.95
C TYR A 122 27.12 2.47 13.41
N LEU A 123 26.43 3.26 14.25
CA LEU A 123 26.73 3.46 15.66
C LEU A 123 25.50 3.05 16.50
N PRO A 124 25.33 1.76 16.83
CA PRO A 124 24.13 1.26 17.50
C PRO A 124 23.84 1.90 18.87
N MET A 125 24.86 2.47 19.52
CA MET A 125 24.69 3.23 20.76
C MET A 125 23.85 4.51 20.60
N LEU A 126 23.61 4.95 19.36
CA LEU A 126 22.79 6.12 19.03
C LEU A 126 21.35 5.75 18.67
N THR A 127 21.00 4.46 18.62
CA THR A 127 19.62 4.01 18.32
C THR A 127 18.64 4.55 19.36
N GLY A 128 17.47 5.01 18.92
CA GLY A 128 16.44 5.59 19.78
C GLY A 128 16.63 7.07 20.12
N LEU A 129 17.80 7.66 19.86
CA LEU A 129 17.98 9.13 19.92
C LEU A 129 17.32 9.84 18.74
N ASP A 130 17.06 9.11 17.65
CA ASP A 130 16.43 9.60 16.42
C ASP A 130 17.09 10.87 15.84
N LEU A 131 18.44 10.90 15.83
CA LEU A 131 19.22 12.07 15.40
C LEU A 131 18.92 12.52 13.97
N ASN A 132 18.45 11.60 13.13
CA ASN A 132 18.06 11.86 11.75
C ASN A 132 16.54 12.11 11.58
N GLY A 133 15.72 11.91 12.62
CA GLY A 133 14.25 11.98 12.56
C GLY A 133 13.58 10.81 11.82
N HIS A 134 14.36 9.86 11.32
CA HIS A 134 13.87 8.72 10.51
C HIS A 134 12.93 7.81 11.30
N GLU A 135 13.19 7.60 12.60
CA GLU A 135 12.34 6.73 13.42
C GLU A 135 10.98 7.38 13.61
N LYS A 136 10.90 8.69 13.90
CA LYS A 136 9.63 9.41 13.98
C LYS A 136 8.87 9.34 12.67
N ILE A 137 9.52 9.64 11.54
CA ILE A 137 8.85 9.64 10.23
C ILE A 137 8.30 8.25 9.90
N MET A 138 9.12 7.19 10.03
CA MET A 138 8.66 5.83 9.75
C MET A 138 7.51 5.40 10.67
N ARG A 139 7.47 5.87 11.93
CA ARG A 139 6.38 5.61 12.86
C ARG A 139 5.09 6.30 12.45
N ASP A 140 5.17 7.58 12.09
CA ASP A 140 4.02 8.38 11.66
C ASP A 140 3.44 7.84 10.35
N SER A 141 4.29 7.53 9.36
CA SER A 141 3.86 6.89 8.12
C SER A 141 3.23 5.51 8.38
N SER A 142 3.82 4.69 9.28
CA SER A 142 3.26 3.38 9.63
C SER A 142 1.90 3.51 10.32
N ALA A 143 1.71 4.50 11.20
CA ALA A 143 0.43 4.76 11.86
C ALA A 143 -0.67 5.15 10.86
N ILE A 144 -0.33 5.92 9.81
CA ILE A 144 -1.26 6.24 8.72
C ILE A 144 -1.61 4.99 7.91
N MET A 145 -0.63 4.12 7.62
CA MET A 145 -0.88 2.86 6.92
C MET A 145 -1.82 1.95 7.71
N ASP A 146 -1.53 1.76 9.00
CA ASP A 146 -2.33 0.94 9.92
C ASP A 146 -3.77 1.47 10.05
N LYS A 147 -3.95 2.80 10.16
CA LYS A 147 -5.26 3.48 10.17
C LYS A 147 -6.16 3.04 9.01
N TYR A 148 -5.59 2.81 7.82
CA TYR A 148 -6.36 2.40 6.64
C TYR A 148 -6.40 0.89 6.41
N HIS A 149 -5.37 0.16 6.84
CA HIS A 149 -5.24 -1.27 6.54
C HIS A 149 -5.92 -2.13 7.61
N ASP A 150 -5.71 -1.82 8.89
CA ASP A 150 -6.18 -2.65 10.01
C ASP A 150 -7.71 -2.85 10.00
N PRO A 151 -8.55 -1.82 9.78
CA PRO A 151 -10.01 -2.02 9.77
C PRO A 151 -10.46 -3.03 8.71
N ILE A 152 -9.83 -3.02 7.53
CA ILE A 152 -10.15 -3.94 6.44
C ILE A 152 -9.70 -5.36 6.79
N ILE A 153 -8.50 -5.50 7.37
CA ILE A 153 -7.94 -6.79 7.75
C ILE A 153 -8.77 -7.41 8.88
N ASP A 154 -9.08 -6.65 9.93
CA ASP A 154 -9.84 -7.12 11.09
C ASP A 154 -11.26 -7.50 10.71
N GLU A 155 -11.92 -6.71 9.86
CA GLU A 155 -13.25 -7.04 9.34
C GLU A 155 -13.22 -8.36 8.56
N ARG A 156 -12.23 -8.57 7.71
CA ARG A 156 -12.08 -9.83 6.95
C ARG A 156 -11.84 -11.02 7.87
N ILE A 157 -10.95 -10.89 8.85
CA ILE A 157 -10.69 -11.94 9.84
C ILE A 157 -11.98 -12.32 10.55
N LYS A 158 -12.80 -11.33 10.94
CA LYS A 158 -14.10 -11.55 11.57
C LYS A 158 -15.06 -12.29 10.62
N MET A 159 -15.19 -11.86 9.36
CA MET A 159 -16.07 -12.52 8.38
C MET A 159 -15.70 -13.99 8.15
N TRP A 160 -14.41 -14.32 8.07
CA TRP A 160 -13.95 -15.69 7.93
C TRP A 160 -14.25 -16.54 9.16
N ARG A 161 -14.02 -16.01 10.38
CA ARG A 161 -14.34 -16.70 11.63
C ARG A 161 -15.84 -16.98 11.79
N GLU A 162 -16.68 -16.08 11.29
CA GLU A 162 -18.14 -16.20 11.33
C GLU A 162 -18.70 -17.01 10.14
N GLY A 163 -17.86 -17.49 9.22
CA GLY A 163 -18.28 -18.24 8.03
C GLY A 163 -19.06 -17.42 6.99
N LYS A 164 -19.05 -16.08 7.12
CA LYS A 164 -19.75 -15.16 6.19
C LYS A 164 -19.04 -14.99 4.86
N ARG A 165 -17.74 -15.26 4.82
CA ARG A 165 -16.93 -15.25 3.60
C ARG A 165 -16.44 -16.68 3.32
N THR A 166 -16.75 -17.18 2.13
CA THR A 166 -16.45 -18.56 1.72
C THR A 166 -15.50 -18.63 0.53
N GLN A 167 -15.23 -17.50 -0.12
CA GLN A 167 -14.38 -17.42 -1.31
C GLN A 167 -13.39 -16.27 -1.19
N ILE A 168 -12.24 -16.47 -1.83
CA ILE A 168 -11.18 -15.48 -1.97
C ILE A 168 -11.55 -14.62 -3.18
N GLU A 169 -11.66 -13.30 -3.00
CA GLU A 169 -12.06 -12.35 -4.07
C GLU A 169 -10.94 -11.35 -4.41
N ASP A 170 -9.96 -11.21 -3.52
CA ASP A 170 -8.74 -10.42 -3.60
C ASP A 170 -7.58 -11.24 -3.01
N PHE A 171 -6.40 -10.64 -2.85
CA PHE A 171 -5.30 -11.29 -2.13
C PHE A 171 -5.64 -11.57 -0.66
#